data_AF-A0A109UN61-F1
#
_entry.id   AF-A0A109UN61-F1
#
_cell.length_a   1.000
_cell.length_b   1.000
_cell.length_c   1.000
_cell.angle_alpha   90.00
_cell.angle_beta   90.00
_cell.angle_gamma   90.00
#
_symmetry.space_group_name_H-M   'P 1'
#
loop_
_entity.id
_entity.type
_entity.pdbx_description
1 polymer ?
#
loop_
_entity_poly.entity_id
_entity_poly.type
_entity_poly.pdbx_seq_one_letter_code
_entity_poly.pdbx_strand_id
1 'polypeptide(L)'
;MASNHNAPTHPASADSASLDTLIGGCIEGDITAFEHLASACLPGLLGVSAGFLEQPEHHEAVCRDTLVLAWRNLSEPGSNTAPSVWLYGIFASRLYNQLLALHGSQQAMRRRVDALEAEHSTTVDSPTGPRPALLSGTRLLALSHQVPSVAPSPLLLAELNERISAEIAQRNAPLTPTGERVYPPLYDPALRYRMFRSRAAFQIKEGFKRRLGRPFEDQWFERWLNKKAGSALLESQGLPRRSIEAHLGGRLDLEIDPNALSRGMDFPASFPNRTQRRKISNQFIWPGDWDLKTPALADTQRQKFIRDLWSHRLDLTASDSYNRLLNRVELGGALRMHHHGILLDSESRIHAYLERYLLFMEDMSCFGYKANLGKDTLGIAIDRHGGMVKVNKGLHRLAMAQILGIQRVTVRVRAVHQLWWEQHKGSEQGKRALENVTAALPHR
;
A
#
# COMPACT_ATOMS: atom_id res chain seq x y z
N MET A 1 -28.56 25.62 -65.12
CA MET A 1 -27.78 26.23 -64.02
C MET A 1 -28.56 26.06 -62.74
N ALA A 2 -28.23 25.05 -61.94
CA ALA A 2 -28.73 24.86 -60.59
C ALA A 2 -27.54 24.35 -59.75
N SER A 3 -27.06 25.19 -58.85
CA SER A 3 -25.90 24.92 -57.99
C SER A 3 -26.38 24.28 -56.69
N ASN A 4 -26.06 23.00 -56.49
CA ASN A 4 -26.26 22.32 -55.21
C ASN A 4 -25.17 22.76 -54.22
N HIS A 5 -25.59 23.45 -53.16
CA HIS A 5 -24.79 23.63 -51.95
C HIS A 5 -24.78 22.33 -51.15
N ASN A 6 -23.70 21.56 -51.27
CA ASN A 6 -23.36 20.55 -50.28
C ASN A 6 -22.77 21.26 -49.04
N ALA A 7 -23.59 21.37 -47.99
CA ALA A 7 -23.10 21.67 -46.66
C ALA A 7 -22.23 20.49 -46.16
N PRO A 8 -21.15 20.75 -45.41
CA PRO A 8 -20.39 19.69 -44.77
C PRO A 8 -21.28 19.04 -43.71
N THR A 9 -21.66 17.80 -43.96
CA THR A 9 -22.22 16.90 -42.96
C THR A 9 -21.17 16.73 -41.85
N HIS A 10 -21.46 17.30 -40.68
CA HIS A 10 -20.77 16.90 -39.45
C HIS A 10 -20.90 15.38 -39.31
N PRO A 11 -19.81 14.65 -39.01
CA PRO A 11 -19.90 13.23 -38.75
C PRO A 11 -20.84 13.04 -37.55
N ALA A 12 -21.86 12.19 -37.75
CA ALA A 12 -22.74 11.72 -36.70
C ALA A 12 -21.91 11.21 -35.52
N SER A 13 -22.33 11.58 -34.31
CA SER A 13 -21.70 11.22 -33.03
C SER A 13 -21.44 9.71 -32.95
N ALA A 14 -20.19 9.32 -33.18
CA ALA A 14 -19.72 7.97 -32.97
C ALA A 14 -19.67 7.70 -31.45
N ASP A 15 -20.32 6.60 -31.06
CA ASP A 15 -20.07 5.79 -29.87
C ASP A 15 -19.98 6.50 -28.51
N SER A 16 -21.14 6.84 -27.92
CA SER A 16 -21.23 6.93 -26.46
C SER A 16 -21.26 5.54 -25.85
N ALA A 17 -20.16 4.79 -26.00
CA ALA A 17 -19.93 3.62 -25.17
C ALA A 17 -20.11 4.05 -23.71
N SER A 18 -20.99 3.36 -22.97
CA SER A 18 -21.15 3.63 -21.54
C SER A 18 -19.79 3.56 -20.87
N LEU A 19 -19.55 4.43 -19.88
CA LEU A 19 -18.33 4.36 -19.06
C LEU A 19 -18.10 2.94 -18.52
N ASP A 20 -19.18 2.20 -18.24
CA ASP A 20 -19.10 0.81 -17.80
C ASP A 20 -18.47 -0.11 -18.86
N THR A 21 -18.80 0.08 -20.14
CA THR A 21 -18.23 -0.66 -21.27
C THR A 21 -16.76 -0.31 -21.46
N LEU A 22 -16.40 0.98 -21.38
CA LEU A 22 -15.02 1.44 -21.53
C LEU A 22 -14.11 0.92 -20.40
N ILE A 23 -14.61 0.93 -19.15
CA ILE A 23 -13.88 0.36 -18.01
C ILE A 23 -13.71 -1.16 -18.19
N GLY A 24 -14.73 -1.86 -18.69
CA GLY A 24 -14.65 -3.27 -19.04
C GLY A 24 -13.55 -3.58 -20.05
N GLY A 25 -13.41 -2.75 -21.10
CA GLY A 25 -12.36 -2.90 -22.12
C GLY A 25 -10.94 -2.68 -21.59
N CYS A 26 -10.78 -1.85 -20.55
CA CYS A 26 -9.46 -1.58 -19.96
C CYS A 26 -8.86 -2.78 -19.20
N ILE A 27 -9.67 -3.79 -18.81
CA ILE A 27 -9.22 -4.94 -18.02
C ILE A 27 -8.11 -5.73 -18.74
N GLU A 28 -8.13 -5.75 -20.07
CA GLU A 28 -7.12 -6.43 -20.88
C GLU A 28 -5.78 -5.67 -20.92
N GLY A 29 -5.74 -4.44 -20.41
CA GLY A 29 -4.54 -3.60 -20.36
C GLY A 29 -4.19 -2.92 -21.68
N ASP A 30 -5.17 -2.74 -22.56
CA ASP A 30 -5.02 -1.98 -23.80
C ASP A 30 -4.95 -0.47 -23.50
N ILE A 31 -3.89 0.18 -23.98
CA ILE A 31 -3.70 1.63 -23.85
C ILE A 31 -4.77 2.40 -24.63
N THR A 32 -5.22 1.88 -25.77
CA THR A 32 -6.25 2.51 -26.61
C THR A 32 -7.58 2.55 -25.86
N ALA A 33 -7.94 1.45 -25.18
CA ALA A 33 -9.11 1.39 -24.32
C ALA A 33 -9.03 2.41 -23.18
N PHE A 34 -7.83 2.59 -22.58
CA PHE A 34 -7.62 3.61 -21.56
C PHE A 34 -7.73 5.03 -22.11
N GLU A 35 -7.17 5.31 -23.28
CA GLU A 35 -7.28 6.62 -23.94
C GLU A 35 -8.74 6.97 -24.23
N HIS A 36 -9.53 6.00 -24.71
CA HIS A 36 -10.98 6.17 -24.89
C HIS A 36 -11.70 6.41 -23.55
N LEU A 37 -11.37 5.66 -22.49
CA LEU A 37 -11.91 5.89 -21.15
C LEU A 37 -11.58 7.30 -20.66
N ALA A 38 -10.32 7.71 -20.74
CA ALA A 38 -9.85 9.02 -20.30
C ALA A 38 -10.56 10.13 -21.09
N SER A 39 -10.61 10.03 -22.43
CA SER A 39 -11.31 10.99 -23.28
C SER A 39 -12.80 11.12 -22.93
N ALA A 40 -13.45 10.01 -22.55
CA ALA A 40 -14.88 10.00 -22.22
C ALA A 40 -15.19 10.59 -20.84
N CYS A 41 -14.37 10.33 -19.82
CA CYS A 41 -14.68 10.73 -18.43
C CYS A 41 -13.96 11.98 -17.95
N LEU A 42 -12.76 12.29 -18.46
CA LEU A 42 -11.91 13.35 -17.93
C LEU A 42 -12.58 14.73 -17.96
N PRO A 43 -13.32 15.13 -19.01
CA PRO A 43 -13.99 16.42 -19.02
C PRO A 43 -15.06 16.58 -17.92
N GLY A 44 -15.77 15.50 -17.60
CA GLY A 44 -16.76 15.48 -16.52
C GLY A 44 -16.09 15.52 -15.14
N LEU A 45 -15.01 14.76 -14.94
CA LEU A 45 -14.22 14.80 -13.70
C LEU A 45 -13.65 16.20 -13.44
N LEU A 46 -13.12 16.86 -14.48
CA LEU A 46 -12.60 18.23 -14.39
C LEU A 46 -13.72 19.24 -14.08
N GLY A 47 -14.87 19.11 -14.75
CA GLY A 47 -16.04 19.96 -14.46
C GLY A 47 -16.46 19.86 -12.99
N VAL A 48 -16.64 18.64 -12.48
CA VAL A 48 -17.01 18.43 -11.08
C VAL A 48 -15.94 18.97 -10.14
N SER A 49 -14.66 18.64 -10.34
CA SER A 49 -13.58 19.08 -9.44
C SER A 49 -13.38 20.59 -9.43
N ALA A 50 -13.61 21.30 -10.54
CA ALA A 50 -13.61 22.76 -10.59
C ALA A 50 -14.69 23.40 -9.69
N GLY A 51 -15.78 22.69 -9.40
CA GLY A 51 -16.79 23.12 -8.42
C GLY A 51 -16.32 23.07 -6.96
N PHE A 52 -15.25 22.32 -6.67
CA PHE A 52 -14.72 22.13 -5.32
C PHE A 52 -13.34 22.77 -5.10
N LEU A 53 -12.53 22.88 -6.16
CA LEU A 53 -11.13 23.29 -6.12
C LEU A 53 -10.92 24.55 -6.96
N GLU A 54 -10.37 25.59 -6.35
CA GLU A 54 -10.21 26.90 -6.98
C GLU A 54 -9.04 26.96 -7.97
N GLN A 55 -7.95 26.24 -7.70
CA GLN A 55 -6.73 26.29 -8.51
C GLN A 55 -6.73 25.19 -9.58
N PRO A 56 -6.39 25.51 -10.85
CA PRO A 56 -6.42 24.53 -11.91
C PRO A 56 -5.53 23.30 -11.70
N GLU A 57 -4.31 23.52 -11.23
CA GLU A 57 -3.36 22.47 -10.89
C GLU A 57 -3.93 21.41 -9.93
N HIS A 58 -4.79 21.80 -8.98
CA HIS A 58 -5.38 20.88 -8.02
C HIS A 58 -6.47 20.00 -8.65
N HIS A 59 -7.31 20.56 -9.54
CA HIS A 59 -8.34 19.76 -10.19
C HIS A 59 -7.73 18.77 -11.19
N GLU A 60 -6.69 19.17 -11.92
CA GLU A 60 -5.97 18.28 -12.84
C GLU A 60 -5.26 17.16 -12.10
N ALA A 61 -4.58 17.46 -10.98
CA ALA A 61 -3.90 16.45 -10.17
C ALA A 61 -4.85 15.39 -9.62
N VAL A 62 -6.03 15.79 -9.11
CA VAL A 62 -7.05 14.86 -8.62
C VAL A 62 -7.55 13.94 -9.74
N CYS A 63 -7.84 14.50 -10.93
CA CYS A 63 -8.33 13.72 -12.06
C CYS A 63 -7.27 12.74 -12.59
N ARG A 64 -6.02 13.20 -12.73
CA ARG A 64 -4.87 12.38 -13.12
C ARG A 64 -4.70 11.19 -12.18
N ASP A 65 -4.62 11.45 -10.88
CA ASP A 65 -4.38 10.40 -9.88
C ASP A 65 -5.57 9.44 -9.79
N THR A 66 -6.80 9.93 -10.00
CA THR A 66 -8.01 9.08 -10.09
C THR A 66 -7.88 8.06 -11.19
N LEU A 67 -7.50 8.47 -12.41
CA LEU A 67 -7.40 7.56 -13.56
C LEU A 67 -6.22 6.58 -13.42
N VAL A 68 -5.09 7.04 -12.85
CA VAL A 68 -3.96 6.16 -12.55
C VAL A 68 -4.33 5.10 -11.49
N LEU A 69 -5.05 5.49 -10.44
CA LEU A 69 -5.54 4.55 -9.42
C LEU A 69 -6.57 3.59 -9.97
N ALA A 70 -7.49 4.08 -10.82
CA ALA A 70 -8.45 3.24 -11.52
C ALA A 70 -7.71 2.17 -12.32
N TRP A 71 -6.76 2.58 -13.17
CA TRP A 71 -5.93 1.66 -13.97
C TRP A 71 -5.25 0.56 -13.14
N ARG A 72 -4.66 0.93 -12.00
CA ARG A 72 -3.99 -0.02 -11.09
C ARG A 72 -4.94 -1.03 -10.44
N ASN A 73 -6.22 -0.69 -10.34
CA ASN A 73 -7.21 -1.46 -9.59
C ASN A 73 -8.34 -2.04 -10.48
N LEU A 74 -8.18 -2.03 -11.80
CA LEU A 74 -9.16 -2.55 -12.77
C LEU A 74 -9.53 -4.03 -12.56
N SER A 75 -8.66 -4.83 -11.93
CA SER A 75 -8.92 -6.25 -11.63
C SER A 75 -9.76 -6.47 -10.36
N GLU A 76 -10.04 -5.40 -9.60
CA GLU A 76 -10.81 -5.45 -8.36
C GLU A 76 -12.01 -4.47 -8.36
N PRO A 77 -12.86 -4.38 -9.42
CA PRO A 77 -14.11 -3.67 -9.28
C PRO A 77 -14.93 -4.42 -8.22
N GLY A 78 -15.36 -3.74 -7.16
CA GLY A 78 -16.17 -4.38 -6.12
C GLY A 78 -17.39 -5.04 -6.76
N SER A 79 -17.64 -6.32 -6.46
CA SER A 79 -18.61 -7.17 -7.17
C SER A 79 -20.04 -6.62 -7.21
N ASN A 80 -20.36 -5.63 -6.36
CA ASN A 80 -21.70 -5.09 -6.16
C ASN A 80 -21.82 -3.61 -6.58
N THR A 81 -20.84 -3.04 -7.29
CA THR A 81 -20.87 -1.62 -7.69
C THR A 81 -20.69 -1.48 -9.20
N ALA A 82 -21.54 -0.67 -9.84
CA ALA A 82 -21.39 -0.34 -11.25
C ALA A 82 -19.99 0.27 -11.50
N PRO A 83 -19.26 -0.11 -12.58
CA PRO A 83 -17.90 0.37 -12.83
C PRO A 83 -17.76 1.89 -12.82
N SER A 84 -18.72 2.61 -13.41
CA SER A 84 -18.80 4.08 -13.36
C SER A 84 -18.90 4.62 -11.93
N VAL A 85 -19.78 4.06 -11.10
CA VAL A 85 -19.89 4.44 -9.68
C VAL A 85 -18.61 4.13 -8.92
N TRP A 86 -17.93 3.02 -9.24
CA TRP A 86 -16.63 2.68 -8.67
C TRP A 86 -15.54 3.70 -9.03
N LEU A 87 -15.44 4.10 -10.30
CA LEU A 87 -14.51 5.14 -10.75
C LEU A 87 -14.76 6.46 -10.01
N TYR A 88 -16.01 6.87 -9.89
CA TYR A 88 -16.37 8.07 -9.12
C TYR A 88 -16.17 7.90 -7.61
N GLY A 89 -16.17 6.68 -7.08
CA GLY A 89 -15.76 6.38 -5.71
C GLY A 89 -14.26 6.65 -5.47
N ILE A 90 -13.41 6.33 -6.46
CA ILE A 90 -11.98 6.69 -6.44
C ILE A 90 -11.83 8.20 -6.50
N PHE A 91 -12.53 8.84 -7.44
CA PHE A 91 -12.54 10.30 -7.59
C PHE A 91 -12.96 11.00 -6.31
N ALA A 92 -14.04 10.55 -5.68
CA ALA A 92 -14.52 11.05 -4.40
C ALA A 92 -13.46 10.96 -3.29
N SER A 93 -12.72 9.83 -3.24
CA SER A 93 -11.63 9.68 -2.28
C SER A 93 -10.49 10.65 -2.52
N ARG A 94 -10.07 10.82 -3.77
CA ARG A 94 -9.00 11.75 -4.13
C ARG A 94 -9.39 13.20 -3.86
N LEU A 95 -10.61 13.57 -4.26
CA LEU A 95 -11.15 14.91 -4.01
C LEU A 95 -11.23 15.21 -2.51
N TYR A 96 -11.71 14.25 -1.70
CA TYR A 96 -11.72 14.38 -0.24
C TYR A 96 -10.33 14.63 0.34
N ASN A 97 -9.32 13.85 -0.08
CA ASN A 97 -7.95 13.97 0.43
C ASN A 97 -7.30 15.30 0.03
N GLN A 98 -7.60 15.80 -1.17
CA GLN A 98 -7.17 17.10 -1.66
C GLN A 98 -7.80 18.25 -0.86
N LEU A 99 -9.12 18.22 -0.65
CA LEU A 99 -9.82 19.20 0.18
C LEU A 99 -9.30 19.20 1.62
N LEU A 100 -9.05 18.02 2.19
CA LEU A 100 -8.47 17.91 3.52
C LEU A 100 -7.05 18.51 3.57
N ALA A 101 -6.30 18.48 2.47
CA ALA A 101 -4.96 19.08 2.40
C ALA A 101 -5.05 20.60 2.42
N LEU A 102 -5.95 21.15 1.62
CA LEU A 102 -6.16 22.60 1.48
C LEU A 102 -6.72 23.23 2.76
N HIS A 103 -7.60 22.53 3.46
CA HIS A 103 -8.29 23.07 4.64
C HIS A 103 -7.67 22.64 5.98
N GLY A 104 -6.67 21.75 5.97
CA GLY A 104 -5.89 21.33 7.14
C GLY A 104 -6.62 20.47 8.18
N SER A 105 -7.95 20.52 8.25
CA SER A 105 -8.76 19.74 9.19
C SER A 105 -10.08 19.26 8.59
N GLN A 106 -10.61 18.15 9.11
CA GLN A 106 -11.92 17.63 8.70
C GLN A 106 -13.05 18.61 8.99
N GLN A 107 -12.97 19.37 10.09
CA GLN A 107 -13.99 20.34 10.45
C GLN A 107 -14.02 21.53 9.47
N ALA A 108 -12.85 22.06 9.11
CA ALA A 108 -12.76 23.16 8.15
C ALA A 108 -13.24 22.72 6.75
N MET A 109 -12.84 21.51 6.31
CA MET A 109 -13.30 20.93 5.05
C MET A 109 -14.82 20.72 5.06
N ARG A 110 -15.41 20.16 6.13
CA ARG A 110 -16.86 19.97 6.25
C ARG A 110 -17.63 21.28 6.13
N ARG A 111 -17.20 22.34 6.84
CA ARG A 111 -17.84 23.67 6.71
C ARG A 111 -17.84 24.19 5.27
N ARG A 112 -16.78 23.93 4.50
CA ARG A 112 -16.70 24.33 3.10
C ARG A 112 -17.64 23.49 2.23
N VAL A 113 -17.71 22.19 2.46
CA VAL A 113 -18.61 21.27 1.76
C VAL A 113 -20.08 21.59 2.06
N ASP A 114 -20.42 21.83 3.32
CA ASP A 114 -21.78 22.19 3.76
C ASP A 114 -22.23 23.55 3.20
N ALA A 115 -21.30 24.43 2.83
CA ALA A 115 -21.63 25.69 2.15
C ALA A 115 -22.00 25.49 0.67
N LEU A 116 -21.64 24.35 0.06
CA LEU A 116 -21.95 24.03 -1.33
C LEU A 116 -23.33 23.36 -1.49
N GLU A 117 -23.86 22.70 -0.46
CA GLU A 117 -25.20 22.10 -0.45
C GLU A 117 -25.97 22.42 0.83
N ALA A 118 -27.22 22.90 0.69
CA ALA A 118 -28.08 23.27 1.82
C ALA A 118 -28.63 22.08 2.63
N GLU A 119 -28.24 20.83 2.33
CA GLU A 119 -28.70 19.63 3.03
C GLU A 119 -27.73 19.20 4.15
N HIS A 120 -28.30 18.76 5.27
CA HIS A 120 -27.55 18.42 6.49
C HIS A 120 -26.64 17.18 6.31
N SER A 121 -25.48 17.24 6.98
CA SER A 121 -24.34 16.32 7.04
C SER A 121 -24.68 14.82 7.19
N THR A 122 -25.16 14.18 6.12
CA THR A 122 -25.08 12.71 5.99
C THR A 122 -23.64 12.30 5.66
N THR A 123 -23.22 11.14 6.18
CA THR A 123 -21.87 10.61 5.91
C THR A 123 -21.93 9.24 5.26
N VAL A 124 -20.92 8.94 4.44
CA VAL A 124 -20.65 7.61 3.89
C VAL A 124 -19.41 7.01 4.54
N ASP A 125 -19.44 5.72 4.81
CA ASP A 125 -18.29 5.00 5.34
C ASP A 125 -17.13 4.98 4.35
N SER A 126 -15.91 4.98 4.88
CA SER A 126 -14.69 4.83 4.09
C SER A 126 -13.58 4.18 4.92
N PRO A 127 -12.52 3.67 4.29
CA PRO A 127 -11.41 3.05 5.00
C PRO A 127 -10.74 3.95 6.05
N THR A 128 -10.76 5.27 5.83
CA THR A 128 -10.18 6.30 6.69
C THR A 128 -11.22 6.98 7.60
N GLY A 129 -12.43 6.40 7.72
CA GLY A 129 -13.53 6.94 8.52
C GLY A 129 -14.64 7.63 7.71
N PRO A 130 -15.67 8.18 8.37
CA PRO A 130 -16.84 8.73 7.70
C PRO A 130 -16.50 10.00 6.90
N ARG A 131 -16.96 10.05 5.64
CA ARG A 131 -16.81 11.19 4.71
C ARG A 131 -18.18 11.82 4.42
N PRO A 132 -18.25 13.11 4.05
CA PRO A 132 -19.51 13.71 3.60
C PRO A 132 -20.14 12.93 2.44
N ALA A 133 -21.45 12.68 2.49
CA ALA A 133 -22.15 11.92 1.44
C ALA A 133 -22.14 12.61 0.06
N LEU A 134 -21.94 13.93 0.03
CA LEU A 134 -21.67 14.69 -1.20
C LEU A 134 -20.45 14.13 -1.96
N LEU A 135 -19.46 13.63 -1.22
CA LEU A 135 -18.26 12.99 -1.74
C LEU A 135 -18.47 11.46 -1.78
N SER A 136 -19.60 11.02 -2.34
CA SER A 136 -19.85 9.62 -2.69
C SER A 136 -19.78 9.42 -4.20
N GLY A 137 -19.41 8.20 -4.64
CA GLY A 137 -19.30 7.91 -6.07
C GLY A 137 -20.60 8.16 -6.84
N THR A 138 -21.73 7.74 -6.27
CA THR A 138 -23.06 7.96 -6.88
C THR A 138 -23.40 9.44 -7.01
N ARG A 139 -23.12 10.26 -5.99
CA ARG A 139 -23.44 11.69 -6.02
C ARG A 139 -22.55 12.44 -7.00
N LEU A 140 -21.24 12.18 -7.00
CA LEU A 140 -20.32 12.84 -7.92
C LEU A 140 -20.56 12.42 -9.38
N LEU A 141 -20.94 11.16 -9.64
CA LEU A 141 -21.36 10.73 -10.98
C LEU A 141 -22.61 11.51 -11.44
N ALA A 142 -23.62 11.65 -10.59
CA ALA A 142 -24.82 12.43 -10.90
C ALA A 142 -24.48 13.91 -11.17
N LEU A 143 -23.58 14.51 -10.39
CA LEU A 143 -23.10 15.88 -10.60
C LEU A 143 -22.36 16.05 -11.92
N SER A 144 -21.59 15.04 -12.36
CA SER A 144 -20.85 15.10 -13.63
C SER A 144 -21.74 15.26 -14.86
N HIS A 145 -23.01 14.87 -14.76
CA HIS A 145 -24.01 15.05 -15.82
C HIS A 145 -24.67 16.45 -15.79
N GLN A 146 -24.50 17.19 -14.70
CA GLN A 146 -25.14 18.49 -14.47
C GLN A 146 -24.17 19.66 -14.64
N VAL A 147 -22.89 19.44 -14.38
CA VAL A 147 -21.85 20.47 -14.44
C VAL A 147 -21.28 20.56 -15.86
N PRO A 148 -20.96 21.77 -16.38
CA PRO A 148 -20.31 21.91 -17.67
C PRO A 148 -18.99 21.15 -17.75
N SER A 149 -18.78 20.42 -18.84
CA SER A 149 -17.52 19.73 -19.12
C SER A 149 -16.38 20.73 -19.31
N VAL A 150 -15.21 20.43 -18.74
CA VAL A 150 -14.00 21.24 -18.87
C VAL A 150 -12.99 20.48 -19.73
N ALA A 151 -12.43 21.13 -20.75
CA ALA A 151 -11.43 20.48 -21.61
C ALA A 151 -10.12 20.23 -20.83
N PRO A 152 -9.50 19.04 -20.94
CA PRO A 152 -8.23 18.76 -20.28
C PRO A 152 -7.08 19.57 -20.89
N SER A 153 -6.15 20.03 -20.07
CA SER A 153 -4.94 20.69 -20.58
C SER A 153 -4.03 19.71 -21.33
N PRO A 154 -3.20 20.19 -22.28
CA PRO A 154 -2.19 19.36 -22.93
C PRO A 154 -1.18 18.76 -21.93
N LEU A 155 -0.86 19.49 -20.86
CA LEU A 155 0.06 19.04 -19.82
C LEU A 155 -0.51 17.83 -19.06
N LEU A 156 -1.77 17.91 -18.63
CA LEU A 156 -2.46 16.82 -17.95
C LEU A 156 -2.48 15.54 -18.80
N LEU A 157 -2.79 15.66 -20.09
CA LEU A 157 -2.80 14.51 -21.00
C LEU A 157 -1.40 13.90 -21.15
N ALA A 158 -0.36 14.74 -21.28
CA ALA A 158 1.02 14.27 -21.37
C ALA A 158 1.46 13.52 -20.10
N GLU A 159 1.19 14.08 -18.92
CA GLU A 159 1.51 13.45 -17.64
C GLU A 159 0.76 12.13 -17.43
N LEU A 160 -0.52 12.09 -17.78
CA LEU A 160 -1.33 10.88 -17.66
C LEU A 160 -0.78 9.77 -18.56
N ASN A 161 -0.47 10.10 -19.82
CA ASN A 161 0.11 9.16 -20.79
C ASN A 161 1.48 8.65 -20.33
N GLU A 162 2.33 9.52 -19.77
CA GLU A 162 3.62 9.10 -19.21
C GLU A 162 3.45 8.10 -18.07
N ARG A 163 2.54 8.38 -17.13
CA ARG A 163 2.30 7.50 -15.96
C ARG A 163 1.74 6.14 -16.38
N ILE A 164 0.75 6.12 -17.27
CA ILE A 164 0.13 4.88 -17.73
C ILE A 164 1.11 4.05 -18.55
N SER A 165 1.91 4.70 -19.41
CA SER A 165 3.01 4.05 -20.12
C SER A 165 4.01 3.43 -19.14
N ALA A 166 4.36 4.12 -18.05
CA ALA A 166 5.25 3.59 -17.03
C ALA A 166 4.64 2.37 -16.29
N GLU A 167 3.33 2.37 -16.00
CA GLU A 167 2.62 1.23 -15.41
C GLU A 167 2.59 0.02 -16.36
N ILE A 168 2.34 0.24 -17.65
CA ILE A 168 2.37 -0.81 -18.67
C ILE A 168 3.80 -1.37 -18.81
N ALA A 169 4.79 -0.49 -18.95
CA ALA A 169 6.19 -0.86 -19.07
C ALA A 169 6.69 -1.62 -17.82
N GLN A 170 6.15 -1.32 -16.64
CA GLN A 170 6.45 -2.06 -15.42
C GLN A 170 6.11 -3.55 -15.56
N ARG A 171 5.07 -3.94 -16.32
CA ARG A 171 4.71 -5.37 -16.56
C ARG A 171 5.81 -6.14 -17.27
N ASN A 172 6.65 -5.47 -18.07
CA ASN A 172 7.77 -6.07 -18.79
C ASN A 172 9.12 -5.78 -18.13
N ALA A 173 9.13 -5.00 -17.06
CA ALA A 173 10.35 -4.59 -16.37
C ALA A 173 11.05 -5.76 -15.68
N PRO A 174 12.40 -5.71 -15.54
CA PRO A 174 13.16 -6.76 -14.88
C PRO A 174 12.75 -6.95 -13.42
N LEU A 175 12.90 -8.19 -12.94
CA LEU A 175 12.56 -8.56 -11.57
C LEU A 175 13.73 -8.27 -10.62
N THR A 176 13.40 -7.65 -9.50
CA THR A 176 14.24 -7.55 -8.30
C THR A 176 14.57 -8.94 -7.73
N PRO A 177 15.54 -9.05 -6.80
CA PRO A 177 15.86 -10.31 -6.13
C PRO A 177 14.67 -10.94 -5.39
N THR A 178 13.71 -10.13 -4.98
CA THR A 178 12.50 -10.54 -4.26
C THR A 178 11.39 -10.99 -5.18
N GLY A 179 11.54 -10.83 -6.50
CA GLY A 179 10.54 -11.19 -7.51
C GLY A 179 9.57 -10.06 -7.86
N GLU A 180 9.74 -8.87 -7.29
CA GLU A 180 8.95 -7.68 -7.65
C GLU A 180 9.51 -7.03 -8.92
N ARG A 181 8.67 -6.46 -9.77
CA ARG A 181 9.13 -5.74 -10.97
C ARG A 181 9.64 -4.35 -10.60
N VAL A 182 10.77 -3.94 -11.17
CA VAL A 182 11.30 -2.58 -11.01
C VAL A 182 10.36 -1.58 -11.67
N TYR A 183 10.31 -0.37 -11.13
CA TYR A 183 9.52 0.71 -11.73
C TYR A 183 10.38 1.50 -12.70
N PRO A 184 10.01 1.56 -13.99
CA PRO A 184 10.88 2.12 -15.03
C PRO A 184 11.40 3.54 -14.72
N PRO A 185 10.59 4.49 -14.23
CA PRO A 185 11.08 5.84 -13.91
C PRO A 185 12.22 5.89 -12.87
N LEU A 186 12.32 4.87 -12.02
CA LEU A 186 13.35 4.79 -10.97
C LEU A 186 14.48 3.82 -11.31
N TYR A 187 14.32 3.05 -12.38
CA TYR A 187 15.25 1.99 -12.74
C TYR A 187 16.42 2.52 -13.54
N ASP A 188 17.62 2.14 -13.13
CA ASP A 188 18.82 2.43 -13.89
C ASP A 188 19.46 1.16 -14.48
N PRO A 189 19.70 1.11 -15.81
CA PRO A 189 20.31 -0.05 -16.48
C PRO A 189 21.67 -0.45 -15.91
N ALA A 190 22.46 0.48 -15.35
CA ALA A 190 23.76 0.16 -14.74
C ALA A 190 23.62 -0.75 -13.51
N LEU A 191 22.44 -0.80 -12.88
CA LEU A 191 22.16 -1.66 -11.73
C LEU A 191 21.80 -3.10 -12.14
N ARG A 192 21.52 -3.36 -13.43
CA ARG A 192 21.02 -4.65 -13.94
C ARG A 192 21.86 -5.84 -13.50
N TYR A 193 23.18 -5.75 -13.68
CA TYR A 193 24.09 -6.86 -13.38
C TYR A 193 24.17 -7.13 -11.86
N ARG A 194 24.21 -6.08 -11.04
CA ARG A 194 24.21 -6.21 -9.57
C ARG A 194 22.90 -6.81 -9.07
N MET A 195 21.78 -6.39 -9.65
CA MET A 195 20.45 -6.93 -9.33
C MET A 195 20.35 -8.41 -9.73
N PHE A 196 20.83 -8.78 -10.92
CA PHE A 196 20.85 -10.17 -11.39
C PHE A 196 21.68 -11.07 -10.45
N ARG A 197 22.89 -10.65 -10.07
CA ARG A 197 23.72 -11.38 -9.10
C ARG A 197 23.02 -11.55 -7.75
N SER A 198 22.39 -10.49 -7.24
CA SER A 198 21.64 -10.55 -5.99
C SER A 198 20.44 -11.50 -6.09
N ARG A 199 19.77 -11.56 -7.25
CA ARG A 199 18.65 -12.48 -7.51
C ARG A 199 19.13 -13.93 -7.56
N ALA A 200 20.21 -14.22 -8.29
CA ALA A 200 20.79 -15.56 -8.35
C ALA A 200 21.18 -16.07 -6.95
N ALA A 201 21.87 -15.24 -6.17
CA ALA A 201 22.24 -15.57 -4.79
C ALA A 201 20.99 -15.82 -3.91
N PHE A 202 19.95 -15.00 -4.04
CA PHE A 202 18.69 -15.18 -3.32
C PHE A 202 17.98 -16.48 -3.72
N GLN A 203 17.90 -16.80 -5.02
CA GLN A 203 17.27 -18.01 -5.53
C GLN A 203 18.00 -19.28 -5.10
N ILE A 204 19.34 -19.29 -5.14
CA ILE A 204 20.15 -20.41 -4.65
C ILE A 204 19.87 -20.62 -3.15
N LYS A 205 19.90 -19.55 -2.36
CA LYS A 205 19.65 -19.62 -0.92
C LYS A 205 18.24 -20.09 -0.58
N GLU A 206 17.21 -19.55 -1.23
CA GLU A 206 15.83 -19.98 -1.00
C GLU A 206 15.56 -21.37 -1.57
N GLY A 207 16.21 -21.75 -2.67
CA GLY A 207 16.15 -23.11 -3.22
C GLY A 207 16.71 -24.15 -2.25
N PHE A 208 17.88 -23.89 -1.67
CA PHE A 208 18.47 -24.76 -0.63
C PHE A 208 17.55 -24.89 0.58
N LYS A 209 17.02 -23.77 1.07
CA LYS A 209 16.06 -23.78 2.20
C LYS A 209 14.79 -24.54 1.87
N ARG A 210 14.24 -24.41 0.66
CA ARG A 210 13.00 -25.09 0.26
C ARG A 210 13.20 -26.60 0.08
N ARG A 211 14.32 -27.03 -0.49
CA ARG A 211 14.58 -28.44 -0.79
C ARG A 211 15.10 -29.23 0.41
N LEU A 212 15.94 -28.63 1.24
CA LEU A 212 16.60 -29.34 2.34
C LEU A 212 16.11 -28.82 3.69
N GLY A 213 16.23 -27.52 3.96
CA GLY A 213 15.90 -26.96 5.28
C GLY A 213 14.45 -27.18 5.72
N ARG A 214 13.49 -26.87 4.84
CA ARG A 214 12.05 -26.89 5.17
C ARG A 214 11.52 -28.30 5.45
N PRO A 215 11.79 -29.34 4.63
CA PRO A 215 11.36 -30.70 4.97
C PRO A 215 11.89 -31.18 6.33
N PHE A 216 13.12 -30.84 6.69
CA PHE A 216 13.65 -31.16 8.01
C PHE A 216 12.94 -30.37 9.12
N GLU A 217 12.75 -29.06 8.96
CA GLU A 217 11.98 -28.23 9.91
C GLU A 217 10.56 -28.80 10.13
N ASP A 218 9.87 -29.15 9.04
CA ASP A 218 8.50 -29.68 9.07
C ASP A 218 8.45 -31.07 9.72
N GLN A 219 9.41 -31.96 9.43
CA GLN A 219 9.48 -33.27 10.09
C GLN A 219 9.74 -33.15 11.60
N TRP A 220 10.64 -32.25 12.01
CA TRP A 220 10.90 -32.01 13.44
C TRP A 220 9.69 -31.39 14.14
N PHE A 221 9.00 -30.47 13.47
CA PHE A 221 7.77 -29.88 13.97
C PHE A 221 6.65 -30.94 14.11
N GLU A 222 6.47 -31.82 13.13
CA GLU A 222 5.52 -32.94 13.20
C GLU A 222 5.85 -33.90 14.36
N ARG A 223 7.14 -34.17 14.61
CA ARG A 223 7.55 -34.96 15.78
C ARG A 223 7.15 -34.27 17.09
N TRP A 224 7.29 -32.94 17.17
CA TRP A 224 6.88 -32.16 18.32
C TRP A 224 5.36 -32.16 18.51
N LEU A 225 4.58 -31.98 17.45
CA LEU A 225 3.11 -32.08 17.50
C LEU A 225 2.64 -33.41 18.09
N ASN A 226 3.33 -34.50 17.74
CA ASN A 226 3.04 -35.86 18.16
C ASN A 226 3.73 -36.26 19.49
N LYS A 227 4.29 -35.32 20.25
CA LYS A 227 4.92 -35.55 21.57
C LYS A 227 6.03 -36.62 21.56
N LYS A 228 6.78 -36.75 20.45
CA LYS A 228 7.85 -37.76 20.32
C LYS A 228 9.11 -37.36 21.10
N ALA A 229 10.05 -38.31 21.26
CA ALA A 229 11.34 -38.02 21.88
C ALA A 229 12.07 -36.84 21.19
N GLY A 230 12.61 -35.93 22.01
CA GLY A 230 13.25 -34.69 21.56
C GLY A 230 12.34 -33.46 21.49
N SER A 231 11.02 -33.61 21.75
CA SER A 231 10.06 -32.49 21.66
C SER A 231 10.41 -31.33 22.60
N ALA A 232 10.71 -31.61 23.86
CA ALA A 232 11.07 -30.56 24.84
C ALA A 232 12.34 -29.78 24.44
N LEU A 233 13.31 -30.44 23.80
CA LEU A 233 14.52 -29.79 23.30
C LEU A 233 14.21 -28.88 22.10
N LEU A 234 13.35 -29.30 21.19
CA LEU A 234 12.94 -28.46 20.06
C LEU A 234 12.17 -27.23 20.52
N GLU A 235 11.31 -27.41 21.52
CA GLU A 235 10.51 -26.32 22.10
C GLU A 235 11.38 -25.29 22.83
N SER A 236 12.33 -25.73 23.66
CA SER A 236 13.28 -24.83 24.34
C SER A 236 14.20 -24.10 23.36
N GLN A 237 14.41 -24.65 22.16
CA GLN A 237 15.09 -23.97 21.07
C GLN A 237 14.21 -22.98 20.32
N GLY A 238 12.89 -22.99 20.51
CA GLY A 238 11.98 -21.93 20.10
C GLY A 238 11.05 -22.22 18.92
N LEU A 239 10.89 -23.48 18.52
CA LEU A 239 10.05 -23.99 17.42
C LEU A 239 10.26 -23.32 16.03
N PRO A 240 10.22 -24.09 14.92
CA PRO A 240 10.39 -23.52 13.58
C PRO A 240 9.21 -22.63 13.18
N ARG A 241 9.44 -21.32 13.03
CA ARG A 241 8.40 -20.32 12.70
C ARG A 241 7.64 -20.65 11.43
N ARG A 242 8.34 -21.10 10.39
CA ARG A 242 7.76 -21.37 9.07
C ARG A 242 6.77 -22.53 9.11
N SER A 243 7.09 -23.59 9.87
CA SER A 243 6.21 -24.75 10.04
C SER A 243 4.97 -24.38 10.86
N ILE A 244 5.13 -23.57 11.92
CA ILE A 244 4.00 -23.03 12.69
C ILE A 244 3.11 -22.14 11.81
N GLU A 245 3.69 -21.21 11.04
CA GLU A 245 2.93 -20.35 10.13
C GLU A 245 2.15 -21.14 9.08
N ALA A 246 2.75 -22.21 8.55
CA ALA A 246 2.09 -23.09 7.59
C ALA A 246 0.95 -23.91 8.25
N HIS A 247 1.14 -24.38 9.48
CA HIS A 247 0.16 -25.20 10.20
C HIS A 247 -1.02 -24.38 10.75
N LEU A 248 -0.76 -23.18 11.27
CA LEU A 248 -1.79 -22.31 11.82
C LEU A 248 -2.48 -21.45 10.75
N GLY A 249 -1.79 -21.14 9.66
CA GLY A 249 -2.36 -20.41 8.54
C GLY A 249 -2.91 -19.04 8.95
N GLY A 250 -4.18 -18.79 8.62
CA GLY A 250 -4.91 -17.56 8.95
C GLY A 250 -5.19 -17.39 10.45
N ARG A 251 -5.04 -18.42 11.29
CA ARG A 251 -5.23 -18.31 12.76
C ARG A 251 -4.16 -17.44 13.45
N LEU A 252 -3.10 -17.08 12.73
CA LEU A 252 -2.08 -16.12 13.19
C LEU A 252 -2.34 -14.70 12.67
N ASP A 253 -3.34 -14.51 11.82
CA ASP A 253 -3.70 -13.20 11.28
C ASP A 253 -4.75 -12.56 12.20
N LEU A 254 -4.45 -11.37 12.69
CA LEU A 254 -5.29 -10.57 13.57
C LEU A 254 -5.68 -9.29 12.83
N GLU A 255 -6.96 -8.95 12.81
CA GLU A 255 -7.40 -7.60 12.45
C GLU A 255 -7.21 -6.71 13.67
N ILE A 256 -6.64 -5.52 13.51
CA ILE A 256 -6.47 -4.57 14.62
C ILE A 256 -6.59 -3.13 14.12
N ASP A 257 -6.86 -2.20 15.03
CA ASP A 257 -6.57 -0.78 14.79
C ASP A 257 -5.04 -0.59 14.65
N PRO A 258 -4.53 -0.04 13.53
CA PRO A 258 -3.10 0.19 13.37
C PRO A 258 -2.50 1.10 14.46
N ASN A 259 -3.27 1.98 15.09
CA ASN A 259 -2.81 2.84 16.19
C ASN A 259 -2.63 2.08 17.51
N ALA A 260 -3.21 0.88 17.66
CA ALA A 260 -2.93 0.01 18.79
C ALA A 260 -1.46 -0.47 18.80
N LEU A 261 -0.78 -0.43 17.64
CA LEU A 261 0.65 -0.69 17.53
C LEU A 261 1.45 0.60 17.74
N SER A 262 1.75 0.91 19.01
CA SER A 262 2.59 2.06 19.37
C SER A 262 4.08 1.75 19.46
N ARG A 263 4.44 0.47 19.67
CA ARG A 263 5.81 0.02 19.97
C ARG A 263 6.41 -0.84 18.86
N GLY A 264 7.68 -0.58 18.57
CA GLY A 264 8.49 -1.33 17.60
C GLY A 264 9.63 -2.07 18.25
N MET A 265 10.12 -3.11 17.60
CA MET A 265 11.29 -3.87 18.04
C MET A 265 12.58 -3.27 17.49
N ASP A 266 13.51 -2.96 18.38
CA ASP A 266 14.90 -2.68 18.02
C ASP A 266 15.71 -3.98 17.99
N PHE A 267 15.81 -4.63 16.83
CA PHE A 267 16.54 -5.89 16.68
C PHE A 267 18.00 -5.82 17.15
N PRO A 268 18.79 -4.78 16.81
CA PRO A 268 20.10 -4.57 17.39
C PRO A 268 20.13 -4.52 18.91
N ALA A 269 19.21 -3.78 19.54
CA ALA A 269 19.22 -3.61 20.99
C ALA A 269 18.66 -4.83 21.75
N SER A 270 17.64 -5.50 21.19
CA SER A 270 17.00 -6.70 21.72
C SER A 270 17.84 -7.97 21.49
N PHE A 271 18.56 -8.05 20.37
CA PHE A 271 19.46 -9.16 20.03
C PHE A 271 20.83 -8.63 19.57
N PRO A 272 21.71 -8.25 20.51
CA PRO A 272 23.03 -7.68 20.20
C PRO A 272 23.88 -8.62 19.34
N ASN A 273 23.84 -9.92 19.62
CA ASN A 273 24.58 -10.92 18.86
C ASN A 273 23.96 -11.14 17.47
N ARG A 274 24.75 -10.89 16.41
CA ARG A 274 24.31 -11.01 15.01
C ARG A 274 23.92 -12.44 14.62
N THR A 275 24.59 -13.46 15.16
CA THR A 275 24.28 -14.87 14.91
C THR A 275 22.96 -15.24 15.57
N GLN A 276 22.74 -14.81 16.82
CA GLN A 276 21.46 -14.98 17.51
C GLN A 276 20.33 -14.30 16.75
N ARG A 277 20.52 -13.05 16.29
CA ARG A 277 19.54 -12.30 15.50
C ARG A 277 19.15 -13.01 14.20
N ARG A 278 20.09 -13.71 13.56
CA ARG A 278 19.79 -14.53 12.37
C ARG A 278 18.98 -15.76 12.75
N LYS A 279 19.31 -16.43 13.86
CA LYS A 279 18.61 -17.61 14.37
C LYS A 279 17.17 -17.30 14.77
N ILE A 280 16.98 -16.25 15.57
CA ILE A 280 15.69 -15.87 16.16
C ILE A 280 14.64 -15.53 15.09
N SER A 281 15.07 -15.00 13.94
CA SER A 281 14.18 -14.69 12.81
C SER A 281 13.48 -15.92 12.18
N ASN A 282 13.97 -17.13 12.47
CA ASN A 282 13.38 -18.39 12.03
C ASN A 282 12.66 -19.14 13.17
N GLN A 283 12.63 -18.58 14.38
CA GLN A 283 12.01 -19.18 15.56
C GLN A 283 10.69 -18.48 15.89
N PHE A 284 9.74 -19.23 16.45
CA PHE A 284 8.45 -18.69 16.87
C PHE A 284 8.44 -18.26 18.34
N ILE A 285 9.17 -18.95 19.20
CA ILE A 285 9.27 -18.63 20.63
C ILE A 285 10.61 -17.95 20.87
N TRP A 286 10.58 -16.74 21.43
CA TRP A 286 11.77 -15.93 21.64
C TRP A 286 12.11 -15.84 23.13
N PRO A 287 13.30 -16.31 23.55
CA PRO A 287 13.75 -16.22 24.94
C PRO A 287 14.35 -14.85 25.25
N GLY A 288 14.51 -14.57 26.55
CA GLY A 288 15.18 -13.38 27.06
C GLY A 288 14.34 -12.10 26.95
N ASP A 289 14.92 -10.98 27.35
CA ASP A 289 14.21 -9.72 27.58
C ASP A 289 14.08 -8.82 26.34
N TRP A 290 13.77 -9.42 25.18
CA TRP A 290 13.75 -8.70 23.91
C TRP A 290 12.69 -7.60 23.84
N ASP A 291 11.64 -7.71 24.65
CA ASP A 291 10.47 -6.82 24.72
C ASP A 291 10.68 -5.58 25.60
N LEU A 292 11.72 -5.55 26.43
CA LEU A 292 12.02 -4.38 27.28
C LEU A 292 12.52 -3.18 26.47
N LYS A 293 13.16 -3.42 25.30
CA LYS A 293 13.70 -2.36 24.43
C LYS A 293 12.80 -2.17 23.22
N THR A 294 11.67 -1.52 23.44
CA THR A 294 10.64 -1.32 22.41
C THR A 294 10.37 0.17 22.15
N PRO A 295 11.18 0.83 21.29
CA PRO A 295 10.99 2.25 21.00
C PRO A 295 9.62 2.56 20.40
N ALA A 296 9.16 3.80 20.60
CA ALA A 296 7.93 4.29 20.00
C ALA A 296 8.04 4.32 18.47
N LEU A 297 7.02 3.80 17.78
CA LEU A 297 6.98 3.77 16.32
C LEU A 297 6.83 5.17 15.71
N ALA A 298 6.16 6.07 16.43
CA ALA A 298 5.94 7.46 16.03
C ALA A 298 7.27 8.21 15.76
N ASP A 299 8.33 7.86 16.49
CA ASP A 299 9.63 8.55 16.39
C ASP A 299 10.55 7.97 15.31
N THR A 300 10.14 6.88 14.67
CA THR A 300 10.98 6.21 13.67
C THR A 300 11.12 7.06 12.41
N GLN A 301 12.28 6.98 11.77
CA GLN A 301 12.55 7.67 10.50
C GLN A 301 11.52 7.34 9.41
N ARG A 302 10.97 6.12 9.43
CA ARG A 302 9.94 5.68 8.47
C ARG A 302 8.62 6.39 8.74
N GLN A 303 8.25 6.61 10.00
CA GLN A 303 7.06 7.38 10.30
C GLN A 303 7.23 8.85 9.93
N LYS A 304 8.38 9.44 10.27
CA LYS A 304 8.70 10.82 9.88
C LYS A 304 8.64 11.01 8.36
N PHE A 305 9.20 10.08 7.59
CA PHE A 305 9.15 10.09 6.13
C PHE A 305 7.72 10.06 5.58
N ILE A 306 6.88 9.11 6.02
CA ILE A 306 5.50 9.02 5.50
C ILE A 306 4.68 10.24 5.93
N ARG A 307 4.89 10.76 7.14
CA ARG A 307 4.20 11.96 7.62
C ARG A 307 4.56 13.18 6.79
N ASP A 308 5.85 13.37 6.55
CA ASP A 308 6.38 14.47 5.73
C ASP A 308 5.77 14.46 4.33
N LEU A 309 5.72 13.31 3.66
CA LEU A 309 5.08 13.21 2.35
C LEU A 309 3.58 13.52 2.37
N TRP A 310 2.86 13.00 3.37
CA TRP A 310 1.42 13.24 3.45
C TRP A 310 1.10 14.70 3.75
N SER A 311 1.88 15.34 4.64
CA SER A 311 1.75 16.76 4.96
C SER A 311 2.04 17.66 3.76
N HIS A 312 2.97 17.27 2.88
CA HIS A 312 3.35 18.02 1.69
C HIS A 312 2.75 17.44 0.39
N ARG A 313 1.60 16.75 0.48
CA ARG A 313 0.99 16.07 -0.69
C ARG A 313 0.49 17.01 -1.80
N LEU A 314 0.38 18.31 -1.53
CA LEU A 314 0.05 19.33 -2.52
C LEU A 314 1.28 19.74 -3.35
N ASP A 315 2.46 19.72 -2.73
CA ASP A 315 3.74 20.04 -3.34
C ASP A 315 4.86 19.25 -2.64
N LEU A 316 5.29 18.16 -3.29
CA LEU A 316 6.32 17.29 -2.74
C LEU A 316 7.71 17.95 -2.71
N THR A 317 7.94 19.00 -3.51
CA THR A 317 9.21 19.72 -3.54
C THR A 317 9.44 20.51 -2.24
N ALA A 318 8.36 20.90 -1.56
CA ALA A 318 8.40 21.52 -0.25
C ALA A 318 8.76 20.56 0.91
N SER A 319 8.82 19.24 0.66
CA SER A 319 9.05 18.24 1.72
C SER A 319 10.50 18.18 2.21
N ASP A 320 10.70 17.86 3.49
CA ASP A 320 12.02 17.63 4.07
C ASP A 320 12.75 16.47 3.39
N SER A 321 11.99 15.46 2.94
CA SER A 321 12.51 14.29 2.25
C SER A 321 13.03 14.62 0.86
N TYR A 322 12.34 15.48 0.11
CA TYR A 322 12.82 15.97 -1.17
C TYR A 322 14.14 16.72 -1.00
N ASN A 323 14.16 17.73 -0.12
CA ASN A 323 15.34 18.55 0.13
C ASN A 323 16.56 17.73 0.59
N ARG A 324 16.37 16.75 1.48
CA ARG A 324 17.46 15.85 1.91
C ARG A 324 18.00 14.98 0.78
N LEU A 325 17.15 14.49 -0.12
CA LEU A 325 17.57 13.67 -1.25
C LEU A 325 18.30 14.52 -2.29
N LEU A 326 17.81 15.74 -2.56
CA LEU A 326 18.42 16.69 -3.48
C LEU A 326 19.82 17.10 -3.01
N ASN A 327 19.94 17.57 -1.75
CA ASN A 327 21.24 17.92 -1.15
C ASN A 327 22.25 16.77 -1.24
N ARG A 328 21.77 15.53 -1.10
CA ARG A 328 22.62 14.34 -1.22
C ARG A 328 23.10 14.10 -2.65
N VAL A 329 22.28 14.40 -3.66
CA VAL A 329 22.69 14.34 -5.08
C VAL A 329 23.72 15.42 -5.39
N GLU A 330 23.48 16.65 -4.94
CA GLU A 330 24.40 17.79 -5.12
C GLU A 330 25.79 17.52 -4.52
N LEU A 331 25.84 16.84 -3.37
CA LEU A 331 27.08 16.39 -2.73
C LEU A 331 27.73 15.15 -3.39
N GLY A 332 27.26 14.71 -4.56
CA GLY A 332 27.76 13.54 -5.29
C GLY A 332 27.37 12.19 -4.67
N GLY A 333 26.46 12.19 -3.69
CA GLY A 333 26.10 11.05 -2.85
C GLY A 333 24.83 10.30 -3.27
N ALA A 334 24.43 10.35 -4.56
CA ALA A 334 23.19 9.79 -5.09
C ALA A 334 22.79 8.43 -4.49
N LEU A 335 21.51 8.30 -4.10
CA LEU A 335 21.03 7.10 -3.41
C LEU A 335 20.91 5.93 -4.39
N ARG A 336 21.56 4.81 -4.05
CA ARG A 336 21.60 3.58 -4.87
C ARG A 336 21.04 2.40 -4.08
N MET A 337 19.92 1.84 -4.51
CA MET A 337 19.29 0.66 -3.90
C MET A 337 19.26 -0.50 -4.90
N HIS A 338 20.40 -1.18 -5.07
CA HIS A 338 20.57 -2.25 -6.07
C HIS A 338 19.57 -3.41 -5.97
N HIS A 339 19.07 -3.70 -4.77
CA HIS A 339 18.09 -4.76 -4.53
C HIS A 339 16.66 -4.37 -4.92
N HIS A 340 16.40 -3.08 -5.12
CA HIS A 340 15.14 -2.57 -5.65
C HIS A 340 15.29 -2.00 -7.07
N GLY A 341 16.52 -1.97 -7.60
CA GLY A 341 16.83 -1.37 -8.89
C GLY A 341 16.68 0.15 -8.90
N ILE A 342 16.58 0.82 -7.74
CA ILE A 342 16.32 2.26 -7.65
C ILE A 342 17.63 3.05 -7.64
N LEU A 343 17.68 4.09 -8.48
CA LEU A 343 18.71 5.13 -8.47
C LEU A 343 18.02 6.50 -8.34
N LEU A 344 18.46 7.32 -7.37
CA LEU A 344 18.00 8.70 -7.19
C LEU A 344 19.20 9.64 -7.38
N ASP A 345 19.45 10.04 -8.62
CA ASP A 345 20.57 10.88 -9.06
C ASP A 345 20.13 12.14 -9.82
N SER A 346 18.82 12.39 -9.91
CA SER A 346 18.23 13.59 -10.50
C SER A 346 16.99 14.01 -9.71
N GLU A 347 16.62 15.29 -9.84
CA GLU A 347 15.36 15.82 -9.30
C GLU A 347 14.15 15.03 -9.78
N SER A 348 14.08 14.72 -11.08
CA SER A 348 12.97 13.96 -11.67
C SER A 348 12.82 12.56 -11.05
N ARG A 349 13.93 11.85 -10.79
CA ARG A 349 13.89 10.53 -10.14
C ARG A 349 13.55 10.62 -8.66
N ILE A 350 14.01 11.68 -7.98
CA ILE A 350 13.59 11.96 -6.60
C ILE A 350 12.08 12.20 -6.55
N HIS A 351 11.56 13.06 -7.43
CA HIS A 351 10.14 13.37 -7.51
C HIS A 351 9.31 12.11 -7.78
N ALA A 352 9.65 11.35 -8.83
CA ALA A 352 8.99 10.08 -9.16
C ALA A 352 9.02 9.06 -8.00
N TYR A 353 10.08 9.08 -7.17
CA TYR A 353 10.19 8.22 -6.00
C TYR A 353 9.20 8.63 -4.91
N LEU A 354 9.09 9.92 -4.61
CA LEU A 354 8.16 10.44 -3.61
C LEU A 354 6.70 10.30 -4.07
N GLU A 355 6.41 10.62 -5.33
CA GLU A 355 5.08 10.44 -5.93
C GLU A 355 4.62 8.99 -5.87
N ARG A 356 5.52 8.04 -6.08
CA ARG A 356 5.17 6.63 -5.95
C ARG A 356 4.71 6.27 -4.54
N TYR A 357 5.34 6.83 -3.51
CA TYR A 357 4.89 6.65 -2.13
C TYR A 357 3.55 7.33 -1.88
N LEU A 358 3.36 8.57 -2.36
CA LEU A 358 2.09 9.27 -2.24
C LEU A 358 0.97 8.48 -2.90
N LEU A 359 1.18 7.96 -4.11
CA LEU A 359 0.19 7.15 -4.82
C LEU A 359 -0.15 5.84 -4.09
N PHE A 360 0.80 5.24 -3.34
CA PHE A 360 0.48 4.11 -2.45
C PHE A 360 -0.36 4.52 -1.24
N MET A 361 -0.18 5.74 -0.72
CA MET A 361 -1.02 6.27 0.36
C MET A 361 -2.44 6.55 -0.14
N GLU A 362 -2.56 7.11 -1.35
CA GLU A 362 -3.85 7.37 -1.97
C GLU A 362 -4.61 6.09 -2.29
N ASP A 363 -3.92 5.07 -2.80
CA ASP A 363 -4.49 3.73 -2.99
C ASP A 363 -5.01 3.15 -1.66
N MET A 364 -4.22 3.21 -0.59
CA MET A 364 -4.62 2.73 0.73
C MET A 364 -5.76 3.56 1.33
N SER A 365 -5.81 4.86 1.09
CA SER A 365 -6.90 5.72 1.53
C SER A 365 -8.22 5.37 0.82
N CYS A 366 -8.14 5.01 -0.46
CA CYS A 366 -9.31 4.71 -1.29
C CYS A 366 -9.86 3.31 -1.02
N PHE A 367 -8.97 2.30 -0.98
CA PHE A 367 -9.37 0.89 -0.93
C PHE A 367 -9.09 0.21 0.41
N GLY A 368 -8.51 0.94 1.36
CA GLY A 368 -8.11 0.40 2.65
C GLY A 368 -6.82 -0.40 2.60
N TYR A 369 -6.53 -1.07 3.70
CA TYR A 369 -5.32 -1.87 3.83
C TYR A 369 -5.49 -3.26 3.19
N LYS A 370 -4.79 -3.50 2.08
CA LYS A 370 -4.79 -4.80 1.39
C LYS A 370 -3.69 -5.71 1.92
N ALA A 371 -3.99 -6.67 2.81
CA ALA A 371 -2.98 -7.51 3.48
C ALA A 371 -1.96 -8.18 2.52
N ASN A 372 -2.44 -8.61 1.36
CA ASN A 372 -1.68 -9.32 0.33
C ASN A 372 -0.90 -8.40 -0.62
N LEU A 373 -1.10 -7.08 -0.53
CA LEU A 373 -0.41 -6.11 -1.39
C LEU A 373 1.00 -5.83 -0.83
N GLY A 374 2.00 -6.45 -1.45
CA GLY A 374 3.42 -6.30 -1.12
C GLY A 374 4.06 -7.56 -0.54
N LYS A 375 5.38 -7.64 -0.62
CA LYS A 375 6.16 -8.85 -0.28
C LYS A 375 5.96 -9.36 1.15
N ASP A 376 5.81 -8.47 2.12
CA ASP A 376 5.84 -8.81 3.53
C ASP A 376 4.54 -8.35 4.22
N THR A 377 3.78 -9.31 4.77
CA THR A 377 2.66 -8.99 5.67
C THR A 377 3.17 -8.31 6.93
N LEU A 378 2.34 -7.45 7.54
CA LEU A 378 2.68 -6.74 8.77
C LEU A 378 2.92 -7.74 9.90
N GLY A 379 4.19 -7.98 10.22
CA GLY A 379 4.54 -8.90 11.31
C GLY A 379 4.49 -8.21 12.67
N ILE A 380 3.96 -8.90 13.67
CA ILE A 380 4.06 -8.55 15.09
C ILE A 380 4.69 -9.71 15.89
N ALA A 381 5.15 -9.41 17.09
CA ALA A 381 5.49 -10.37 18.13
C ALA A 381 4.66 -10.10 19.39
N ILE A 382 4.31 -11.15 20.13
CA ILE A 382 3.60 -11.04 21.41
C ILE A 382 4.63 -10.97 22.53
N ASP A 383 4.61 -9.90 23.33
CA ASP A 383 5.51 -9.70 24.46
C ASP A 383 5.16 -10.58 25.67
N ARG A 384 5.94 -10.48 26.77
CA ARG A 384 5.73 -11.32 27.96
C ARG A 384 4.37 -11.12 28.64
N HIS A 385 3.69 -10.02 28.36
CA HIS A 385 2.41 -9.63 28.95
C HIS A 385 1.24 -9.77 27.98
N GLY A 386 1.45 -10.33 26.78
CA GLY A 386 0.42 -10.45 25.75
C GLY A 386 0.25 -9.20 24.88
N GLY A 387 1.10 -8.18 25.07
CA GLY A 387 1.12 -6.97 24.26
C GLY A 387 1.70 -7.21 22.87
N MET A 388 1.24 -6.45 21.88
CA MET A 388 1.72 -6.54 20.50
C MET A 388 2.90 -5.60 20.27
N VAL A 389 3.99 -6.13 19.73
CA VAL A 389 5.21 -5.38 19.38
C VAL A 389 5.49 -5.54 17.89
N LYS A 390 5.69 -4.43 17.19
CA LYS A 390 5.93 -4.45 15.75
C LYS A 390 7.34 -4.96 15.40
N VAL A 391 7.44 -5.93 14.49
CA VAL A 391 8.74 -6.40 13.96
C VAL A 391 9.09 -5.74 12.61
N ASN A 392 10.33 -5.87 12.14
CA ASN A 392 10.93 -5.10 11.02
C ASN A 392 10.28 -5.23 9.62
N LYS A 393 9.17 -5.94 9.46
CA LYS A 393 8.49 -6.18 8.18
C LYS A 393 7.30 -5.26 7.94
N GLY A 394 7.25 -4.53 6.83
CA GLY A 394 6.10 -3.69 6.48
C GLY A 394 5.98 -2.39 7.29
N LEU A 395 7.07 -1.86 7.84
CA LEU A 395 7.06 -0.62 8.64
C LEU A 395 6.50 0.59 7.88
N HIS A 396 6.76 0.73 6.58
CA HIS A 396 6.18 1.80 5.76
C HIS A 396 4.66 1.66 5.64
N ARG A 397 4.14 0.44 5.42
CA ARG A 397 2.71 0.21 5.27
C ARG A 397 1.94 0.47 6.56
N LEU A 398 2.51 0.11 7.71
CA LEU A 398 1.94 0.49 9.00
C LEU A 398 1.95 2.01 9.19
N ALA A 399 3.07 2.65 8.86
CA ALA A 399 3.19 4.10 8.96
C ALA A 399 2.11 4.82 8.13
N MET A 400 1.90 4.38 6.89
CA MET A 400 0.82 4.84 6.01
C MET A 400 -0.55 4.64 6.66
N ALA A 401 -0.84 3.42 7.12
CA ALA A 401 -2.13 3.11 7.74
C ALA A 401 -2.43 4.00 8.96
N GLN A 402 -1.43 4.22 9.82
CA GLN A 402 -1.56 5.09 10.99
C GLN A 402 -1.78 6.56 10.61
N ILE A 403 -1.01 7.09 9.65
CA ILE A 403 -1.12 8.50 9.22
C ILE A 403 -2.45 8.77 8.50
N LEU A 404 -2.90 7.83 7.69
CA LEU A 404 -4.17 7.92 6.98
C LEU A 404 -5.39 7.73 7.90
N GLY A 405 -5.20 7.24 9.12
CA GLY A 405 -6.30 6.89 10.01
C GLY A 405 -7.10 5.69 9.52
N ILE A 406 -6.44 4.71 8.90
CA ILE A 406 -7.08 3.45 8.48
C ILE A 406 -7.64 2.75 9.72
N GLN A 407 -8.91 2.36 9.66
CA GLN A 407 -9.60 1.82 10.83
C GLN A 407 -9.15 0.40 11.21
N ARG A 408 -8.77 -0.42 10.22
CA ARG A 408 -8.41 -1.83 10.43
C ARG A 408 -7.26 -2.27 9.53
N VAL A 409 -6.33 -3.02 10.09
CA VAL A 409 -5.24 -3.66 9.36
C VAL A 409 -5.07 -5.11 9.80
N THR A 410 -4.77 -5.98 8.84
CA THR A 410 -4.36 -7.36 9.13
C THR A 410 -2.88 -7.41 9.50
N VAL A 411 -2.58 -7.95 10.68
CA VAL A 411 -1.22 -8.25 11.15
C VAL A 411 -1.05 -9.74 11.37
N ARG A 412 0.16 -10.26 11.15
CA ARG A 412 0.50 -11.66 11.39
C ARG A 412 1.37 -11.79 12.63
N VAL A 413 0.99 -12.65 13.56
CA VAL A 413 1.84 -13.07 14.67
C VAL A 413 2.99 -13.91 14.14
N ARG A 414 4.21 -13.39 14.27
CA ARG A 414 5.45 -14.02 13.79
C ARG A 414 6.24 -14.69 14.90
N ALA A 415 6.06 -14.25 16.13
CA ALA A 415 6.71 -14.78 17.30
C ALA A 415 5.96 -14.44 18.59
N VAL A 416 6.27 -15.16 19.65
CA VAL A 416 5.76 -14.95 20.99
C VAL A 416 6.91 -15.01 22.00
N HIS A 417 6.76 -14.31 23.12
CA HIS A 417 7.72 -14.34 24.20
C HIS A 417 7.69 -15.70 24.91
N GLN A 418 8.85 -16.22 25.32
CA GLN A 418 8.94 -17.52 26.00
C GLN A 418 8.09 -17.58 27.27
N LEU A 419 8.16 -16.57 28.14
CA LEU A 419 7.33 -16.53 29.36
C LEU A 419 5.82 -16.55 29.05
N TRP A 420 5.39 -15.81 28.02
CA TRP A 420 3.99 -15.80 27.60
C TRP A 420 3.58 -17.17 27.03
N TRP A 421 4.46 -17.81 26.26
CA TRP A 421 4.26 -19.18 25.77
C TRP A 421 4.08 -20.18 26.91
N GLU A 422 5.00 -20.19 27.88
CA GLU A 422 4.95 -21.09 29.05
C GLU A 422 3.66 -20.92 29.85
N GLN A 423 3.24 -19.67 30.07
CA GLN A 423 2.01 -19.35 30.77
C GLN A 423 0.77 -19.92 30.06
N HIS A 424 0.66 -19.76 28.74
CA HIS A 424 -0.56 -20.10 28.01
C HIS A 424 -0.61 -21.55 27.53
N LYS A 425 0.54 -22.22 27.33
CA LYS A 425 0.53 -23.66 27.11
C LYS A 425 0.19 -24.44 28.39
N GLY A 426 0.57 -23.92 29.56
CA GLY A 426 0.45 -24.60 30.85
C GLY A 426 1.27 -25.90 30.88
N SER A 427 0.66 -26.98 31.34
CA SER A 427 1.25 -28.33 31.39
C SER A 427 1.09 -29.12 30.08
N GLU A 428 0.37 -28.58 29.09
CA GLU A 428 0.14 -29.27 27.82
C GLU A 428 1.39 -29.24 26.92
N GLN A 429 1.43 -30.17 25.96
CA GLN A 429 2.54 -30.32 25.00
C GLN A 429 2.02 -30.57 23.59
N GLY A 430 2.88 -30.35 22.59
CA GLY A 430 2.60 -30.64 21.19
C GLY A 430 1.35 -29.90 20.70
N LYS A 431 0.47 -30.61 19.99
CA LYS A 431 -0.72 -30.01 19.37
C LYS A 431 -1.61 -29.22 20.35
N ARG A 432 -1.86 -29.76 21.55
CA ARG A 432 -2.70 -29.10 22.56
C ARG A 432 -2.08 -27.81 23.09
N ALA A 433 -0.76 -27.80 23.32
CA ALA A 433 -0.05 -26.58 23.70
C ALA A 433 -0.22 -25.48 22.64
N LEU A 434 -0.10 -25.85 21.36
CA LEU A 434 -0.27 -24.92 20.25
C LEU A 434 -1.71 -24.40 20.14
N GLU A 435 -2.71 -25.26 20.36
CA GLU A 435 -4.13 -24.90 20.40
C GLU A 435 -4.42 -23.88 21.51
N ASN A 436 -3.93 -24.14 22.74
CA ASN A 436 -4.11 -23.23 23.88
C ASN A 436 -3.47 -21.86 23.61
N VAL A 437 -2.24 -21.85 23.11
CA VAL A 437 -1.53 -20.62 22.74
C VAL A 437 -2.25 -19.86 21.65
N THR A 438 -2.77 -20.55 20.63
CA THR A 438 -3.52 -19.91 19.54
C THR A 438 -4.82 -19.28 20.05
N ALA A 439 -5.53 -19.97 20.95
CA ALA A 439 -6.77 -19.46 21.55
C ALA A 439 -6.52 -18.23 22.43
N ALA A 440 -5.34 -18.14 23.05
CA ALA A 440 -4.93 -17.04 23.91
C ALA A 440 -4.37 -15.82 23.16
N LEU A 441 -4.21 -15.89 21.83
CA LEU A 441 -3.79 -14.72 21.05
C LEU A 441 -4.78 -13.56 21.24
N PRO A 442 -4.32 -12.30 21.22
CA PRO A 442 -5.20 -11.15 21.38
C PRO A 442 -6.28 -11.11 20.28
N HIS A 443 -7.55 -11.07 20.67
CA HIS A 443 -8.67 -10.79 19.78
C HIS A 443 -9.06 -9.32 19.96
N ARG A 444 -8.96 -8.47 18.95
CA ARG A 444 -9.52 -7.11 19.00
C ARG A 444 -10.13 -6.70 17.68
#